data_AF-A0ABF7PFH5-F1
#
_entry.id   AF-A0ABF7PFH5-F1
#
_cell.length_a   1.000
_cell.length_b   1.000
_cell.length_c   1.000
_cell.angle_alpha   90.00
_cell.angle_beta   90.00
_cell.angle_gamma   90.00
#
_symmetry.space_group_name_H-M   'P 1'
#
loop_
_entity.id
_entity.type
_entity.pdbx_description
1 polymer ?
#
loop_
_entity_poly.entity_id
_entity_poly.type
_entity_poly.pdbx_seq_one_letter_code
_entity_poly.pdbx_strand_id
1 'polypeptide(L)'
;MAKWLKDLYNEYIEEELEEDLTSHISRSTFPVIGGVYFGSLKSLNKEKPNKPLYFLVLRKIDNNLYEIMKVSDWHHFASNTEIFIELPTMTLIIETTNNFYLTSEEISKFILIDILSKEDLTNILKFRRGHEIPGLKKGFTPIFEDDIRNKFKKEEFNQIKEFHTRIFEILAEPEEQVIEIAPERISEFVLRHVASTSQKATYTDDFVLYRGDDFIEIIIDEKYLNKKVKILLDNDTIFNGILKDTSIFIPVKEQIDLEELAKHISILPEG
;
A
#
# COMPACT_ATOMS: atom_id res chain seq x y z
N MET A 1 36.75 8.04 -18.82
CA MET A 1 35.51 7.45 -18.27
C MET A 1 34.70 8.48 -17.47
N ALA A 2 35.31 9.23 -16.53
CA ALA A 2 34.59 10.20 -15.69
C ALA A 2 33.87 11.34 -16.43
N LYS A 3 34.42 11.88 -17.54
CA LYS A 3 33.77 12.97 -18.30
C LYS A 3 32.49 12.50 -18.99
N TRP A 4 32.55 11.38 -19.72
CA TRP A 4 31.40 10.83 -20.45
C TRP A 4 30.21 10.47 -19.54
N LEU A 5 30.45 9.80 -18.40
CA LEU A 5 29.37 9.51 -17.43
C LEU A 5 28.78 10.78 -16.81
N LYS A 6 29.59 11.83 -16.66
CA LYS A 6 29.12 13.13 -16.16
C LYS A 6 28.26 13.84 -17.22
N ASP A 7 28.65 13.76 -18.49
CA ASP A 7 27.88 14.31 -19.60
C ASP A 7 26.50 13.61 -19.70
N LEU A 8 26.48 12.26 -19.66
CA LEU A 8 25.23 11.48 -19.58
C LEU A 8 24.37 11.82 -18.36
N TYR A 9 25.00 12.08 -17.21
CA TYR A 9 24.25 12.45 -16.01
C TYR A 9 23.59 13.82 -16.17
N ASN A 10 24.28 14.78 -16.78
CA ASN A 10 23.69 16.10 -17.05
C ASN A 10 22.52 15.97 -18.02
N GLU A 11 22.65 15.14 -19.07
CA GLU A 11 21.55 14.82 -19.98
C GLU A 11 20.35 14.24 -19.23
N TYR A 12 20.57 13.26 -18.34
CA TYR A 12 19.52 12.71 -17.46
C TYR A 12 18.86 13.78 -16.56
N ILE A 13 19.64 14.72 -16.04
CA ILE A 13 19.09 15.79 -15.18
C ILE A 13 18.19 16.74 -15.98
N GLU A 14 18.55 17.05 -17.21
CA GLU A 14 17.81 17.94 -18.11
C GLU A 14 16.67 17.25 -18.85
N GLU A 15 16.61 15.90 -18.83
CA GLU A 15 15.58 15.11 -19.49
C GLU A 15 14.17 15.41 -18.98
N GLU A 16 13.29 15.78 -19.92
CA GLU A 16 11.85 15.91 -19.76
C GLU A 16 11.13 15.43 -21.02
N LEU A 17 9.92 14.91 -20.86
CA LEU A 17 9.06 14.52 -21.97
C LEU A 17 8.48 15.75 -22.66
N GLU A 18 8.55 15.80 -24.00
CA GLU A 18 8.04 16.93 -24.80
C GLU A 18 6.50 17.02 -24.79
N GLU A 19 5.82 15.87 -24.70
CA GLU A 19 4.36 15.77 -24.69
C GLU A 19 3.83 15.24 -23.36
N ASP A 20 2.67 15.76 -22.93
CA ASP A 20 1.94 15.22 -21.79
C ASP A 20 1.28 13.89 -22.25
N LEU A 21 1.93 12.75 -21.98
CA LEU A 21 1.47 11.40 -22.35
C LEU A 21 0.09 11.01 -21.77
N THR A 22 -0.51 11.89 -20.97
CA THR A 22 -1.84 11.75 -20.38
C THR A 22 -2.97 11.61 -21.41
N SER A 23 -2.76 12.01 -22.67
CA SER A 23 -3.75 11.93 -23.76
C SER A 23 -3.85 10.55 -24.43
N HIS A 24 -2.85 9.68 -24.27
CA HIS A 24 -2.73 8.39 -24.97
C HIS A 24 -2.97 7.15 -24.09
N ILE A 25 -3.56 7.34 -22.91
CA ILE A 25 -3.78 6.29 -21.93
C ILE A 25 -4.72 5.20 -22.48
N SER A 26 -4.16 4.04 -22.82
CA SER A 26 -4.93 2.83 -23.03
C SER A 26 -5.58 2.42 -21.70
N ARG A 27 -6.91 2.32 -21.66
CA ARG A 27 -7.67 1.83 -20.50
C ARG A 27 -7.41 0.34 -20.29
N SER A 28 -6.23 -0.04 -19.80
CA SER A 28 -6.08 -1.33 -19.12
C SER A 28 -6.90 -1.26 -17.85
N THR A 29 -7.94 -2.07 -17.74
CA THR A 29 -8.86 -2.04 -16.59
C THR A 29 -8.21 -2.45 -15.28
N PHE A 30 -7.05 -3.15 -15.32
CA PHE A 30 -6.33 -3.58 -14.13
C PHE A 30 -4.80 -3.58 -14.34
N PRO A 31 -3.99 -3.26 -13.31
CA PRO A 31 -2.55 -3.46 -13.30
C PRO A 31 -2.18 -4.93 -13.54
N VAL A 32 -1.18 -5.18 -14.38
CA VAL A 32 -0.70 -6.52 -14.70
C VAL A 32 0.56 -6.81 -13.87
N ILE A 33 0.53 -7.86 -13.03
CA ILE A 33 1.72 -8.33 -12.32
C ILE A 33 2.76 -8.80 -13.34
N GLY A 34 4.00 -8.34 -13.21
CA GLY A 34 5.07 -8.52 -14.20
C GLY A 34 5.05 -7.50 -15.33
N GLY A 35 4.03 -6.63 -15.40
CA GLY A 35 3.94 -5.56 -16.38
C GLY A 35 4.97 -4.46 -16.16
N VAL A 36 5.65 -4.06 -17.22
CA VAL A 36 6.55 -2.91 -17.29
C VAL A 36 5.78 -1.73 -17.89
N TYR A 37 5.72 -0.63 -17.16
CA TYR A 37 4.95 0.55 -17.51
C TYR A 37 5.86 1.75 -17.74
N PHE A 38 5.42 2.65 -18.62
CA PHE A 38 6.09 3.90 -18.96
C PHE A 38 5.11 5.07 -18.96
N GLY A 39 5.56 6.23 -18.49
CA GLY A 39 4.78 7.44 -18.47
C GLY A 39 5.55 8.59 -17.84
N SER A 40 4.83 9.57 -17.34
CA SER A 40 5.41 10.76 -16.72
C SER A 40 5.26 10.76 -15.20
N LEU A 41 6.30 11.20 -14.49
CA LEU A 41 6.21 11.48 -13.05
C LEU A 41 5.11 12.52 -12.74
N LYS A 42 4.89 13.48 -13.65
CA LYS A 42 3.82 14.48 -13.55
C LYS A 42 2.43 13.87 -13.57
N SER A 43 2.27 12.67 -14.14
CA SER A 43 1.00 11.94 -14.11
C SER A 43 0.63 11.46 -12.70
N LEU A 44 1.61 11.24 -11.83
CA LEU A 44 1.39 10.93 -10.42
C LEU A 44 1.10 12.19 -9.60
N ASN A 45 1.89 13.24 -9.82
CA ASN A 45 1.75 14.52 -9.12
C ASN A 45 2.02 15.67 -10.08
N LYS A 46 1.01 16.53 -10.31
CA LYS A 46 1.07 17.64 -11.28
C LYS A 46 2.13 18.70 -10.95
N GLU A 47 2.61 18.74 -9.70
CA GLU A 47 3.67 19.65 -9.26
C GLU A 47 5.08 19.13 -9.57
N LYS A 48 5.22 17.86 -9.97
CA LYS A 48 6.50 17.26 -10.36
C LYS A 48 6.88 17.63 -11.80
N PRO A 49 8.19 17.61 -12.13
CA PRO A 49 8.64 17.79 -13.51
C PRO A 49 8.09 16.69 -14.43
N ASN A 50 8.03 16.97 -15.74
CA ASN A 50 7.54 16.03 -16.74
C ASN A 50 8.59 14.95 -17.09
N LYS A 51 9.25 14.38 -16.07
CA LYS A 51 10.30 13.37 -16.25
C LYS A 51 9.72 12.01 -16.63
N PRO A 52 10.40 11.23 -17.47
CA PRO A 52 10.03 9.84 -17.72
C PRO A 52 10.09 9.03 -16.42
N LEU A 53 9.12 8.14 -16.25
CA LEU A 53 9.09 7.19 -15.16
C LEU A 53 8.72 5.81 -15.70
N TYR A 54 9.61 4.84 -15.46
CA TYR A 54 9.37 3.44 -15.74
C TYR A 54 9.25 2.64 -14.44
N PHE A 55 8.38 1.64 -14.43
CA PHE A 55 8.27 0.73 -13.29
C PHE A 55 7.79 -0.66 -13.68
N LEU A 56 8.14 -1.63 -12.85
CA LEU A 56 7.69 -3.02 -12.92
C LEU A 56 6.70 -3.31 -11.78
N VAL A 57 5.52 -3.81 -12.09
CA VAL A 57 4.54 -4.24 -11.07
C VAL A 57 4.94 -5.59 -10.50
N LEU A 58 5.20 -5.68 -9.20
CA LEU A 58 5.68 -6.90 -8.56
C LEU A 58 4.54 -7.76 -8.01
N ARG A 59 3.63 -7.14 -7.25
CA ARG A 59 2.50 -7.81 -6.61
C ARG A 59 1.47 -6.80 -6.10
N LYS A 60 0.24 -7.30 -5.91
CA LYS A 60 -0.78 -6.62 -5.14
C LYS A 60 -0.52 -6.83 -3.64
N ILE A 61 -0.52 -5.77 -2.84
CA ILE A 61 -0.37 -5.82 -1.38
C ILE A 61 -1.72 -5.71 -0.68
N ASP A 62 -2.63 -4.91 -1.22
CA ASP A 62 -3.97 -4.69 -0.67
C ASP A 62 -4.98 -4.42 -1.80
N ASN A 63 -6.28 -4.31 -1.49
CA ASN A 63 -7.41 -4.16 -2.40
C ASN A 63 -7.16 -3.18 -3.54
N ASN A 64 -6.50 -2.04 -3.28
CA ASN A 64 -6.14 -1.05 -4.28
C ASN A 64 -4.66 -0.60 -4.20
N LEU A 65 -3.76 -1.45 -3.70
CA LEU A 65 -2.35 -1.09 -3.54
C LEU A 65 -1.42 -2.14 -4.15
N TYR A 66 -0.44 -1.67 -4.91
CA TYR A 66 0.55 -2.51 -5.58
C TYR A 66 1.96 -2.11 -5.15
N GLU A 67 2.80 -3.11 -4.90
CA GLU A 67 4.25 -2.94 -4.81
C GLU A 67 4.81 -2.96 -6.21
N ILE A 68 5.54 -1.91 -6.54
CA ILE A 68 6.20 -1.76 -7.83
C ILE A 68 7.68 -1.44 -7.61
N MET A 69 8.50 -1.70 -8.62
CA MET A 69 9.93 -1.46 -8.60
C MET A 69 10.29 -0.44 -9.67
N LYS A 70 11.12 0.53 -9.33
CA LYS A 70 11.60 1.50 -10.30
C LYS A 70 12.47 0.80 -11.35
N VAL A 71 12.29 1.23 -12.58
CA VAL A 71 13.04 0.79 -13.74
C VAL A 71 13.60 2.02 -14.43
N SER A 72 14.77 1.90 -15.06
CA SER A 72 15.40 3.01 -15.78
C SER A 72 15.98 2.54 -17.11
N ASP A 73 15.88 3.35 -18.16
CA ASP A 73 16.52 3.17 -19.47
C ASP A 73 17.97 3.65 -19.49
N TRP A 74 18.39 4.38 -18.45
CA TRP A 74 19.75 4.84 -18.21
C TRP A 74 20.69 3.72 -17.70
N HIS A 75 20.69 2.60 -18.43
CA HIS A 75 21.39 1.37 -18.11
C HIS A 75 22.92 1.51 -17.97
N HIS A 76 23.49 2.62 -18.46
CA HIS A 76 24.90 2.98 -18.25
C HIS A 76 25.26 3.26 -16.77
N PHE A 77 24.27 3.58 -15.92
CA PHE A 77 24.50 3.80 -14.48
C PHE A 77 24.31 2.52 -13.64
N ALA A 78 24.06 1.37 -14.27
CA ALA A 78 23.90 0.09 -13.58
C ALA A 78 25.11 -0.26 -12.70
N SER A 79 24.83 -0.72 -11.49
CA SER A 79 25.78 -1.34 -10.59
C SER A 79 25.44 -2.81 -10.33
N ASN A 80 26.21 -3.46 -9.48
CA ASN A 80 26.00 -4.87 -9.13
C ASN A 80 24.69 -5.17 -8.39
N THR A 81 23.95 -4.14 -7.97
CA THR A 81 22.62 -4.28 -7.37
C THR A 81 21.49 -4.19 -8.39
N GLU A 82 21.75 -3.75 -9.62
CA GLU A 82 20.75 -3.65 -10.68
C GLU A 82 20.78 -4.85 -11.62
N ILE A 83 19.60 -5.19 -12.13
CA ILE A 83 19.37 -6.30 -13.07
C ILE A 83 19.05 -5.70 -14.44
N PHE A 84 19.70 -6.17 -15.49
CA PHE A 84 19.32 -5.80 -16.86
C PHE A 84 18.14 -6.64 -17.33
N ILE A 85 17.16 -5.98 -17.94
CA ILE A 85 16.09 -6.61 -18.72
C ILE A 85 16.18 -6.11 -20.17
N GLU A 86 16.04 -7.05 -21.10
CA GLU A 86 16.05 -6.76 -22.53
C GLU A 86 14.60 -6.82 -23.00
N LEU A 87 14.03 -5.66 -23.31
CA LEU A 87 12.76 -5.58 -24.04
C LEU A 87 13.06 -5.60 -25.54
N PRO A 88 12.10 -5.94 -26.42
CA PRO A 88 12.33 -5.96 -27.87
C PRO A 88 12.89 -4.66 -28.45
N THR A 89 12.59 -3.51 -27.81
CA THR A 89 12.92 -2.17 -28.31
C THR A 89 13.98 -1.44 -27.48
N MET A 90 14.31 -1.93 -26.28
CA MET A 90 15.19 -1.22 -25.35
C MET A 90 15.76 -2.14 -24.26
N THR A 91 16.90 -1.73 -23.70
CA THR A 91 17.45 -2.34 -22.49
C THR A 91 17.12 -1.46 -21.31
N LEU A 92 16.55 -2.05 -20.26
CA LEU A 92 16.27 -1.35 -19.00
C LEU A 92 17.06 -1.96 -17.86
N ILE A 93 17.21 -1.20 -16.78
CA ILE A 93 17.73 -1.66 -15.50
C ILE A 93 16.63 -1.64 -14.45
N ILE A 94 16.51 -2.74 -13.73
CA ILE A 94 15.63 -2.87 -12.57
C ILE A 94 16.41 -2.43 -11.33
N GLU A 95 15.90 -1.42 -10.64
CA GLU A 95 16.48 -0.88 -9.41
C GLU A 95 15.96 -1.63 -8.20
N THR A 96 16.65 -2.71 -7.83
CA THR A 96 16.17 -3.68 -6.84
C THR A 96 15.93 -3.13 -5.44
N THR A 97 16.48 -1.95 -5.14
CA THR A 97 16.34 -1.24 -3.87
C THR A 97 15.33 -0.08 -3.92
N ASN A 98 14.85 0.30 -5.11
CA ASN A 98 13.94 1.43 -5.31
C ASN A 98 12.53 0.92 -5.60
N ASN A 99 11.93 0.22 -4.64
CA ASN A 99 10.50 -0.11 -4.70
C ASN A 99 9.66 1.08 -4.24
N PHE A 100 8.43 1.18 -4.70
CA PHE A 100 7.44 2.15 -4.21
C PHE A 100 6.06 1.58 -4.42
N TYR A 101 5.04 2.32 -4.00
CA TYR A 101 3.67 1.81 -3.98
C TYR A 101 2.79 2.71 -4.82
N LEU A 102 1.94 2.12 -5.66
CA LEU A 102 0.95 2.82 -6.49
C LEU A 102 -0.41 2.13 -6.41
N THR A 103 -1.48 2.89 -6.59
CA THR A 103 -2.85 2.39 -6.69
C THR A 103 -3.15 1.95 -8.11
N SER A 104 -4.28 1.23 -8.28
CA SER A 104 -4.75 0.87 -9.62
C SER A 104 -5.00 2.09 -10.49
N GLU A 105 -5.55 3.16 -9.92
CA GLU A 105 -5.82 4.41 -10.64
C GLU A 105 -4.52 5.09 -11.06
N GLU A 106 -3.54 5.18 -10.18
CA GLU A 106 -2.24 5.77 -10.50
C GLU A 106 -1.51 5.01 -11.62
N ILE A 107 -1.48 3.68 -11.54
CA ILE A 107 -0.88 2.83 -12.58
C ILE A 107 -1.62 2.97 -13.91
N SER A 108 -2.94 3.15 -13.88
CA SER A 108 -3.74 3.30 -15.10
C SER A 108 -3.34 4.53 -15.94
N LYS A 109 -2.62 5.49 -15.37
CA LYS A 109 -2.10 6.67 -16.08
C LYS A 109 -0.87 6.38 -16.95
N PHE A 110 -0.33 5.17 -16.85
CA PHE A 110 0.89 4.74 -17.54
C PHE A 110 0.57 3.74 -18.66
N ILE A 111 1.44 3.70 -19.65
CA ILE A 111 1.35 2.81 -20.80
C ILE A 111 2.07 1.51 -20.45
N LEU A 112 1.39 0.37 -20.58
CA LEU A 112 2.02 -0.94 -20.50
C LEU A 112 2.88 -1.16 -21.75
N ILE A 113 4.19 -1.29 -21.58
CA ILE A 113 5.14 -1.45 -22.70
C ILE A 113 5.65 -2.88 -22.87
N ASP A 114 5.66 -3.69 -21.80
CA ASP A 114 5.98 -5.12 -21.87
C ASP A 114 5.45 -5.89 -20.66
N ILE A 115 5.46 -7.22 -20.71
CA ILE A 115 5.12 -8.11 -19.60
C ILE A 115 6.22 -9.15 -19.45
N LEU A 116 6.90 -9.13 -18.30
CA LEU A 116 7.91 -10.14 -17.97
C LEU A 116 7.27 -11.50 -17.73
N SER A 117 8.03 -12.55 -18.07
CA SER A 117 7.61 -13.91 -17.74
C SER A 117 7.55 -14.10 -16.22
N LYS A 118 6.72 -15.05 -15.77
CA LYS A 118 6.64 -15.41 -14.35
C LYS A 118 8.00 -15.88 -13.81
N GLU A 119 8.80 -16.53 -14.64
CA GLU A 119 10.14 -16.99 -14.30
C GLU A 119 11.08 -15.81 -14.06
N ASP A 120 11.12 -14.84 -14.96
CA ASP A 120 11.94 -13.63 -14.82
C ASP A 120 11.56 -12.85 -13.57
N LEU A 121 10.26 -12.62 -13.35
CA LEU A 121 9.77 -11.95 -12.14
C LEU A 121 10.20 -12.70 -10.87
N THR A 122 10.11 -14.04 -10.87
CA THR A 122 10.54 -14.86 -9.74
C THR A 122 12.05 -14.73 -9.50
N ASN A 123 12.85 -14.72 -10.57
CA ASN A 123 14.30 -14.55 -10.50
C ASN A 123 14.70 -13.17 -9.95
N ILE A 124 14.03 -12.11 -10.41
CA ILE A 124 14.20 -10.74 -9.90
C ILE A 124 13.92 -10.68 -8.39
N LEU A 125 12.80 -11.25 -7.94
CA LEU A 125 12.43 -11.26 -6.52
C LEU A 125 13.38 -12.08 -5.66
N LYS A 126 13.90 -13.21 -6.16
CA LYS A 126 14.92 -14.00 -5.46
C LYS A 126 16.24 -13.23 -5.35
N PHE A 127 16.67 -12.59 -6.44
CA PHE A 127 17.88 -11.78 -6.45
C PHE A 127 17.80 -10.61 -5.46
N ARG A 128 16.67 -9.90 -5.42
CA ARG A 128 16.41 -8.85 -4.41
C ARG A 128 16.60 -9.35 -2.97
N ARG A 129 16.28 -10.62 -2.71
CA ARG A 129 16.44 -11.27 -1.39
C ARG A 129 17.85 -11.80 -1.13
N GLY A 130 18.83 -11.49 -2.00
CA GLY A 130 20.22 -11.90 -1.86
C GLY A 130 20.53 -13.30 -2.42
N HIS A 131 19.63 -13.91 -3.19
CA HIS A 131 19.92 -15.20 -3.83
C HIS A 131 20.76 -14.99 -5.10
N GLU A 132 21.77 -15.82 -5.29
CA GLU A 132 22.48 -15.89 -6.57
C GLU A 132 21.62 -16.59 -7.62
N ILE A 133 21.41 -15.92 -8.75
CA ILE A 133 20.65 -16.45 -9.88
C ILE A 133 21.60 -16.61 -11.07
N PRO A 134 21.92 -17.85 -11.48
CA PRO A 134 22.74 -18.10 -12.67
C PRO A 134 22.11 -17.48 -13.93
N GLY A 135 22.94 -16.87 -14.78
CA GLY A 135 22.48 -16.29 -16.05
C GLY A 135 21.80 -14.92 -15.95
N LEU A 136 21.52 -14.42 -14.75
CA LEU A 136 20.96 -13.07 -14.56
C LEU A 136 22.01 -12.01 -14.90
N LYS A 137 21.73 -11.19 -15.91
CA LYS A 137 22.60 -10.06 -16.30
C LYS A 137 22.53 -8.96 -15.23
N LYS A 138 23.69 -8.56 -14.70
CA LYS A 138 23.82 -7.57 -13.62
C LYS A 138 24.82 -6.51 -14.00
N GLY A 139 24.70 -5.30 -13.44
CA GLY A 139 25.77 -4.30 -13.54
C GLY A 139 27.06 -4.80 -12.91
N PHE A 140 28.20 -4.25 -13.34
CA PHE A 140 29.50 -4.85 -13.03
C PHE A 140 30.28 -4.10 -11.94
N THR A 141 29.89 -2.87 -11.57
CA THR A 141 30.74 -2.00 -10.78
C THR A 141 30.16 -1.70 -9.39
N PRO A 142 30.93 -1.92 -8.30
CA PRO A 142 30.64 -1.33 -6.99
C PRO A 142 30.69 0.20 -7.09
N ILE A 143 29.80 0.90 -6.39
CA ILE A 143 29.73 2.37 -6.42
C ILE A 143 30.43 2.97 -5.19
N PHE A 144 31.30 3.95 -5.41
CA PHE A 144 31.96 4.75 -4.35
C PHE A 144 31.17 6.02 -4.05
N GLU A 145 31.30 6.61 -2.85
CA GLU A 145 30.46 7.73 -2.40
C GLU A 145 30.46 8.94 -3.36
N ASP A 146 31.62 9.29 -3.93
CA ASP A 146 31.78 10.41 -4.89
C ASP A 146 31.43 10.06 -6.35
N ASP A 147 30.99 8.83 -6.63
CA ASP A 147 30.67 8.38 -7.97
C ASP A 147 29.38 9.03 -8.50
N ILE A 148 29.40 9.45 -9.76
CA ILE A 148 28.24 10.02 -10.44
C ILE A 148 27.02 9.07 -10.45
N ARG A 149 27.25 7.76 -10.43
CA ARG A 149 26.21 6.73 -10.29
C ARG A 149 25.48 6.82 -8.96
N ASN A 150 26.16 7.23 -7.88
CA ASN A 150 25.48 7.46 -6.60
C ASN A 150 24.60 8.70 -6.64
N LYS A 151 25.00 9.74 -7.39
CA LYS A 151 24.14 10.91 -7.62
C LYS A 151 22.91 10.51 -8.41
N PHE A 152 23.09 9.77 -9.52
CA PHE A 152 21.99 9.19 -10.28
C PHE A 152 21.03 8.40 -9.40
N LYS A 153 21.51 7.44 -8.59
CA LYS A 153 20.66 6.65 -7.68
C LYS A 153 19.89 7.49 -6.66
N LYS A 154 20.52 8.54 -6.11
CA LYS A 154 19.86 9.46 -5.19
C LYS A 154 18.75 10.23 -5.89
N GLU A 155 18.98 10.71 -7.11
CA GLU A 155 17.96 11.39 -7.91
C GLU A 155 16.83 10.44 -8.30
N GLU A 156 17.14 9.21 -8.70
CA GLU A 156 16.13 8.19 -9.01
C GLU A 156 15.23 7.90 -7.81
N PHE A 157 15.80 7.80 -6.60
CA PHE A 157 15.04 7.65 -5.37
C PHE A 157 14.24 8.91 -5.01
N ASN A 158 14.83 10.11 -5.16
CA ASN A 158 14.17 11.38 -4.84
C ASN A 158 12.88 11.59 -5.64
N GLN A 159 12.83 11.12 -6.89
CA GLN A 159 11.63 11.17 -7.71
C GLN A 159 10.45 10.41 -7.08
N ILE A 160 10.73 9.26 -6.44
CA ILE A 160 9.71 8.33 -5.92
C ILE A 160 9.60 8.33 -4.38
N LYS A 161 10.38 9.17 -3.69
CA LYS A 161 10.53 9.16 -2.23
C LYS A 161 9.20 9.20 -1.47
N GLU A 162 8.26 10.05 -1.88
CA GLU A 162 6.94 10.16 -1.25
C GLU A 162 6.11 8.88 -1.44
N PHE A 163 6.20 8.28 -2.63
CA PHE A 163 5.50 7.03 -2.94
C PHE A 163 6.16 5.80 -2.30
N HIS A 164 7.46 5.90 -1.96
CA HIS A 164 8.18 4.86 -1.23
C HIS A 164 7.73 4.79 0.23
N THR A 165 7.58 5.94 0.89
CA THR A 165 7.25 6.01 2.33
C THR A 165 5.77 5.83 2.65
N ARG A 166 4.87 6.03 1.69
CA ARG A 166 3.42 5.97 1.93
C ARG A 166 2.91 4.64 2.47
N ILE A 167 3.65 3.54 2.29
CA ILE A 167 3.28 2.24 2.88
C ILE A 167 3.20 2.33 4.41
N PHE A 168 4.01 3.18 5.05
CA PHE A 168 3.96 3.37 6.48
C PHE A 168 2.71 4.13 6.92
N GLU A 169 2.20 5.03 6.09
CA GLU A 169 0.92 5.71 6.35
C GLU A 169 -0.23 4.71 6.24
N ILE A 170 -0.24 3.90 5.18
CA ILE A 170 -1.27 2.87 4.95
C ILE A 170 -1.23 1.76 6.01
N LEU A 171 -0.05 1.34 6.45
CA LEU A 171 0.10 0.36 7.54
C LEU A 171 -0.14 0.98 8.93
N ALA A 172 -0.09 2.30 9.05
CA ALA A 172 -0.42 3.01 10.28
C ALA A 172 -1.90 3.37 10.37
N GLU A 173 -2.67 3.26 9.27
CA GLU A 173 -4.12 3.25 9.34
C GLU A 173 -4.54 2.04 10.17
N PRO A 174 -5.23 2.25 11.31
CA PRO A 174 -5.69 1.14 12.14
C PRO A 174 -6.61 0.25 11.29
N GLU A 175 -6.36 -1.06 11.31
CA GLU A 175 -7.28 -2.05 10.74
C GLU A 175 -8.62 -1.92 11.49
N GLU A 176 -9.61 -1.24 10.90
CA GLU A 176 -10.97 -1.22 11.43
C GLU A 176 -11.44 -2.69 11.57
N GLN A 177 -11.59 -3.17 12.81
CA GLN A 177 -12.09 -4.51 13.06
C GLN A 177 -13.61 -4.52 12.90
N VAL A 178 -14.06 -4.63 11.66
CA VAL A 178 -15.47 -4.91 11.36
C VAL A 178 -15.74 -6.38 11.68
N ILE A 179 -16.44 -6.63 12.78
CA ILE A 179 -16.90 -7.97 13.13
C ILE A 179 -18.25 -8.19 12.46
N GLU A 180 -18.30 -9.09 11.48
CA GLU A 180 -19.57 -9.54 10.91
C GLU A 180 -20.35 -10.37 11.93
N ILE A 181 -21.30 -9.73 12.61
CA ILE A 181 -22.32 -10.43 13.39
C ILE A 181 -23.35 -10.99 12.41
N ALA A 182 -23.68 -12.28 12.54
CA ALA A 182 -24.69 -12.91 11.68
C ALA A 182 -26.03 -12.12 11.72
N PRO A 183 -26.66 -11.83 10.56
CA PRO A 183 -27.84 -10.96 10.50
C PRO A 183 -28.99 -11.39 11.42
N GLU A 184 -29.19 -12.71 11.57
CA GLU A 184 -30.21 -13.30 12.44
C GLU A 184 -30.02 -12.93 13.91
N ARG A 185 -28.76 -12.83 14.36
CA ARG A 185 -28.41 -12.43 15.73
C ARG A 185 -28.63 -10.95 15.97
N ILE A 186 -28.31 -10.11 14.98
CA ILE A 186 -28.55 -8.66 15.04
C ILE A 186 -30.05 -8.38 15.23
N SER A 187 -30.91 -9.06 14.48
CA SER A 187 -32.36 -8.92 14.62
C SER A 187 -32.87 -9.32 16.01
N GLU A 188 -32.31 -10.37 16.61
CA GLU A 188 -32.66 -10.76 17.98
C GLU A 188 -32.17 -9.74 19.03
N PHE A 189 -30.95 -9.21 18.88
CA PHE A 189 -30.42 -8.18 19.77
C PHE A 189 -31.24 -6.90 19.70
N VAL A 190 -31.56 -6.46 18.48
CA VAL A 190 -32.39 -5.29 18.22
C VAL A 190 -33.74 -5.45 18.90
N LEU A 191 -34.47 -6.54 18.62
CA LEU A 191 -35.81 -6.78 19.17
C LEU A 191 -35.86 -6.79 20.71
N ARG A 192 -34.77 -7.21 21.37
CA ARG A 192 -34.69 -7.28 22.84
C ARG A 192 -34.49 -5.91 23.51
N HIS A 193 -33.90 -4.94 22.80
CA HIS A 193 -33.43 -3.68 23.38
C HIS A 193 -34.08 -2.43 22.73
N VAL A 194 -35.18 -2.60 22.01
CA VAL A 194 -35.93 -1.47 21.43
C VAL A 194 -36.57 -0.65 22.55
N ALA A 195 -35.94 0.46 22.91
CA ALA A 195 -36.57 1.58 23.60
C ALA A 195 -36.01 2.90 23.03
N SER A 196 -36.90 3.87 22.80
CA SER A 196 -36.55 5.14 22.17
C SER A 196 -35.89 6.09 23.19
N THR A 197 -34.57 6.29 23.07
CA THR A 197 -33.87 7.44 23.67
C THR A 197 -33.05 8.17 22.60
N SER A 198 -33.03 9.50 22.65
CA SER A 198 -32.35 10.36 21.67
C SER A 198 -30.83 10.48 21.90
N GLN A 199 -30.24 9.60 22.71
CA GLN A 199 -28.82 9.67 23.06
C GLN A 199 -27.97 9.09 21.93
N LYS A 200 -26.98 9.87 21.48
CA LYS A 200 -26.01 9.45 20.46
C LYS A 200 -24.81 8.70 21.04
N ALA A 201 -24.60 8.79 22.35
CA ALA A 201 -23.51 8.10 23.02
C ALA A 201 -23.83 7.78 24.48
N THR A 202 -23.25 6.69 24.98
CA THR A 202 -23.29 6.26 26.39
C THR A 202 -21.87 5.91 26.84
N TYR A 203 -21.51 6.28 28.06
CA TYR A 203 -20.18 6.07 28.62
C TYR A 203 -20.23 5.03 29.74
N THR A 204 -19.25 4.14 29.78
CA THR A 204 -18.99 3.21 30.88
C THR A 204 -17.52 3.31 31.30
N ASP A 205 -17.14 2.59 32.37
CA ASP A 205 -15.75 2.58 32.86
C ASP A 205 -14.76 1.88 31.90
N ASP A 206 -15.27 1.03 31.01
CA ASP A 206 -14.45 0.16 30.16
C ASP A 206 -14.64 0.42 28.66
N PHE A 207 -15.70 1.12 28.26
CA PHE A 207 -15.99 1.46 26.86
C PHE A 207 -17.00 2.61 26.71
N VAL A 208 -17.06 3.18 25.51
CA VAL A 208 -18.07 4.13 25.05
C VAL A 208 -18.88 3.50 23.93
N LEU A 209 -20.20 3.65 23.96
CA LEU A 209 -21.05 3.34 22.82
C LEU A 209 -21.34 4.61 22.06
N TYR A 210 -21.16 4.57 20.74
CA TYR A 210 -21.56 5.64 19.83
C TYR A 210 -22.53 5.12 18.78
N ARG A 211 -23.56 5.90 18.48
CA ARG A 211 -24.57 5.54 17.46
C ARG A 211 -24.30 6.29 16.16
N GLY A 212 -23.94 5.53 15.12
CA GLY A 212 -23.97 5.95 13.73
C GLY A 212 -25.36 5.80 13.10
N ASP A 213 -25.49 6.18 11.84
CA ASP A 213 -26.77 6.11 11.11
C ASP A 213 -27.25 4.66 10.99
N ASP A 214 -26.35 3.73 10.67
CA ASP A 214 -26.62 2.31 10.42
C ASP A 214 -25.73 1.35 11.24
N PHE A 215 -25.04 1.85 12.27
CA PHE A 215 -24.20 1.05 13.17
C PHE A 215 -24.18 1.59 14.60
N ILE A 216 -23.69 0.75 15.51
CA ILE A 216 -23.24 1.10 16.87
C ILE A 216 -21.75 0.79 16.94
N GLU A 217 -20.97 1.75 17.40
CA GLU A 217 -19.53 1.61 17.64
C GLU A 217 -19.28 1.45 19.13
N ILE A 218 -18.54 0.41 19.51
CA ILE A 218 -18.05 0.17 20.86
C ILE A 218 -16.58 0.60 20.87
N ILE A 219 -16.30 1.72 21.54
CA ILE A 219 -14.94 2.26 21.72
C ILE A 219 -14.44 1.81 23.09
N ILE A 220 -13.57 0.81 23.11
CA ILE A 220 -13.02 0.16 24.29
C ILE A 220 -11.84 0.96 24.83
N ASP A 221 -11.70 0.99 26.16
CA ASP A 221 -10.60 1.67 26.84
C ASP A 221 -9.23 1.12 26.40
N GLU A 222 -8.27 2.02 26.19
CA GLU A 222 -6.90 1.71 25.76
C GLU A 222 -6.19 0.71 26.68
N LYS A 223 -6.60 0.58 27.95
CA LYS A 223 -6.05 -0.42 28.88
C LYS A 223 -6.23 -1.86 28.39
N TYR A 224 -7.12 -2.12 27.42
CA TYR A 224 -7.33 -3.43 26.81
C TYR A 224 -6.55 -3.63 25.50
N LEU A 225 -5.92 -2.58 24.96
CA LEU A 225 -5.18 -2.64 23.70
C LEU A 225 -4.00 -3.63 23.80
N ASN A 226 -3.79 -4.42 22.75
CA ASN A 226 -2.81 -5.50 22.65
C ASN A 226 -2.96 -6.60 23.71
N LYS A 227 -4.11 -6.68 24.38
CA LYS A 227 -4.43 -7.78 25.30
C LYS A 227 -5.41 -8.74 24.66
N LYS A 228 -5.33 -10.01 25.07
CA LYS A 228 -6.35 -10.97 24.73
C LYS A 228 -7.61 -10.65 25.53
N VAL A 229 -8.71 -10.37 24.85
CA VAL A 229 -9.99 -10.05 25.47
C VAL A 229 -11.11 -10.83 24.83
N LYS A 230 -12.14 -11.09 25.63
CA LYS A 230 -13.40 -11.67 25.20
C LYS A 230 -14.51 -10.67 25.52
N ILE A 231 -15.20 -10.21 24.49
CA ILE A 231 -16.29 -9.25 24.62
C ILE A 231 -17.60 -10.00 24.43
N LEU A 232 -18.46 -9.85 25.41
CA LEU A 232 -19.76 -10.50 25.48
C LEU A 232 -20.86 -9.46 25.31
N LEU A 233 -21.93 -9.84 24.63
CA LEU A 233 -23.22 -9.17 24.64
C LEU A 233 -24.26 -10.22 25.06
N ASP A 234 -24.95 -10.05 26.20
CA ASP A 234 -25.93 -11.02 26.72
C ASP A 234 -25.41 -12.47 26.88
N ASN A 235 -24.10 -12.62 27.12
CA ASN A 235 -23.34 -13.89 27.15
C ASN A 235 -22.92 -14.44 25.78
N ASP A 236 -23.37 -13.86 24.67
CA ASP A 236 -22.87 -14.20 23.34
C ASP A 236 -21.53 -13.52 23.09
N THR A 237 -20.58 -14.29 22.59
CA THR A 237 -19.25 -13.76 22.26
C THR A 237 -19.33 -12.99 20.95
N ILE A 238 -19.20 -11.68 21.03
CA ILE A 238 -19.10 -10.80 19.85
C ILE A 238 -17.66 -10.57 19.44
N PHE A 239 -16.70 -10.67 20.36
CA PHE A 239 -15.27 -10.66 20.03
C PHE A 239 -14.49 -11.62 20.93
N ASN A 240 -13.51 -12.32 20.36
CA ASN A 240 -12.56 -13.13 21.11
C ASN A 240 -11.21 -13.13 20.38
N GLY A 241 -10.23 -12.44 20.95
CA GLY A 241 -8.93 -12.31 20.31
C GLY A 241 -8.06 -11.26 20.97
N ILE A 242 -6.95 -10.92 20.31
CA ILE A 242 -6.11 -9.80 20.72
C ILE A 242 -6.77 -8.52 20.21
N LEU A 243 -7.12 -7.62 21.12
CA LEU A 243 -7.68 -6.33 20.76
C LEU A 243 -6.59 -5.45 20.14
N LYS A 244 -6.63 -5.26 18.83
CA LYS A 244 -5.65 -4.44 18.10
C LYS A 244 -6.10 -3.00 17.89
N ASP A 245 -7.38 -2.76 18.04
CA ASP A 245 -8.04 -1.47 17.89
C ASP A 245 -9.04 -1.29 19.02
N THR A 246 -9.29 -0.06 19.43
CA THR A 246 -10.28 0.26 20.45
C THR A 246 -11.70 0.18 19.90
N SER A 247 -11.90 0.21 18.58
CA SER A 247 -13.23 0.33 17.99
C SER A 247 -13.79 -1.00 17.46
N ILE A 248 -15.04 -1.30 17.80
CA ILE A 248 -15.80 -2.44 17.29
C ILE A 248 -17.15 -1.97 16.76
N PHE A 249 -17.47 -2.31 15.51
CA PHE A 249 -18.71 -1.90 14.86
C PHE A 249 -19.75 -3.02 14.85
N ILE A 250 -20.96 -2.70 15.28
CA ILE A 250 -22.15 -3.54 15.25
C ILE A 250 -23.12 -2.90 14.25
N PRO A 251 -23.43 -3.53 13.10
CA PRO A 251 -24.39 -2.98 12.15
C PRO A 251 -25.82 -3.05 12.73
N VAL A 252 -26.56 -1.94 12.70
CA VAL A 252 -27.90 -1.83 13.28
C VAL A 252 -28.81 -0.91 12.46
N LYS A 253 -29.97 -1.41 12.03
CA LYS A 253 -30.96 -0.64 11.24
C LYS A 253 -32.04 0.07 12.06
N GLU A 254 -32.21 -0.32 13.32
CA GLU A 254 -33.28 0.17 14.18
C GLU A 254 -32.72 1.01 15.34
N GLN A 255 -33.55 1.86 15.96
CA GLN A 255 -33.15 2.61 17.14
C GLN A 255 -33.03 1.67 18.35
N ILE A 256 -31.90 1.75 19.04
CA ILE A 256 -31.59 0.96 20.25
C ILE A 256 -31.26 1.94 21.39
N ASP A 257 -31.73 1.63 22.58
CA ASP A 257 -31.34 2.34 23.79
C ASP A 257 -29.90 1.97 24.18
N LEU A 258 -28.97 2.93 24.02
CA LEU A 258 -27.55 2.70 24.31
C LEU A 258 -27.29 2.47 25.80
N GLU A 259 -28.06 3.10 26.70
CA GLU A 259 -27.89 2.92 28.15
C GLU A 259 -28.28 1.51 28.57
N GLU A 260 -29.33 0.96 27.96
CA GLU A 260 -29.71 -0.42 28.20
C GLU A 260 -28.69 -1.38 27.59
N LEU A 261 -28.31 -1.19 26.32
CA LEU A 261 -27.33 -2.02 25.64
C LEU A 261 -25.99 -2.11 26.39
N ALA A 262 -25.53 -0.99 26.97
CA ALA A 262 -24.29 -0.94 27.73
C ALA A 262 -24.28 -1.90 28.94
N LYS A 263 -25.43 -2.15 29.59
CA LYS A 263 -25.51 -3.07 30.75
C LYS A 263 -25.28 -4.53 30.37
N HIS A 264 -25.45 -4.85 29.09
CA HIS A 264 -25.36 -6.20 28.56
C HIS A 264 -24.01 -6.50 27.93
N ILE A 265 -23.14 -5.49 27.81
CA ILE A 265 -21.78 -5.65 27.30
C ILE A 265 -20.84 -5.93 28.46
N SER A 266 -19.95 -6.91 28.28
CA SER A 266 -18.90 -7.23 29.26
C SER A 266 -17.58 -7.50 28.56
N ILE A 267 -16.51 -6.87 29.05
CA ILE A 267 -15.15 -7.05 28.54
C ILE A 267 -14.36 -7.90 29.54
N LEU A 268 -13.99 -9.11 29.13
CA LEU A 268 -13.25 -10.06 29.96
C LEU A 268 -11.81 -10.15 29.45
N PRO A 269 -10.80 -9.62 30.18
CA PRO A 269 -9.41 -9.84 29.84
C PRO A 269 -9.04 -11.31 30.08
N GLU A 270 -8.49 -11.97 29.08
CA GLU A 270 -7.89 -13.30 29.22
C GLU A 270 -6.39 -13.11 29.48
N GLY A 271 -5.96 -13.51 30.69
CA GLY A 271 -4.57 -13.40 31.16
C GLY A 271 -3.59 -14.31 30.42
#